data_AF-A0A956AAP1-F1
#
_entry.id   AF-A0A956AAP1-F1
#
_cell.length_a   1.000
_cell.length_b   1.000
_cell.length_c   1.000
_cell.angle_alpha   90.00
_cell.angle_beta   90.00
_cell.angle_gamma   90.00
#
_symmetry.space_group_name_H-M   'P 1'
#
loop_
_entity.id
_entity.type
_entity.pdbx_description
1 polymer ?
#
loop_
_entity_poly.entity_id
_entity_poly.type
_entity_poly.pdbx_seq_one_letter_code
_entity_poly.pdbx_strand_id
1 'polypeptide(L)'
;MQTQAAIRTDATSTPETLDLSRTMTTDLCFLAGCDTLRVLNLANTPVDDLSPLLGLEALEVLNLHDTEVFDLTPLRRLRNLRVLCLGRTRVRSIAILAALPSLEILDLSHTAVDDLRPLRKLPHLERLHLTGCDEILDLEPLADNRTLEHVDLRFVPGPLRGEERLSRRVRLVTSTLRPVRRESAVD
;
A
#
# COMPACT_ATOMS: atom_id res chain seq x y z
N MET A 1 -4.90 -23.02 -20.44
CA MET A 1 -3.54 -23.31 -20.91
C MET A 1 -2.60 -22.84 -19.82
N GLN A 2 -1.90 -23.78 -19.19
CA GLN A 2 -0.98 -23.55 -18.07
C GLN A 2 0.26 -22.83 -18.59
N THR A 3 0.63 -21.72 -17.97
CA THR A 3 1.95 -21.10 -18.17
C THR A 3 2.73 -21.34 -16.89
N GLN A 4 3.52 -22.41 -16.88
CA GLN A 4 4.65 -22.56 -15.96
C GLN A 4 5.58 -21.36 -16.19
N ALA A 5 5.63 -20.44 -15.24
CA ALA A 5 6.72 -19.48 -15.14
C ALA A 5 7.95 -20.29 -14.69
N ALA A 6 8.86 -20.50 -15.63
CA ALA A 6 10.12 -21.18 -15.38
C ALA A 6 10.92 -20.37 -14.35
N ILE A 7 11.13 -20.96 -13.18
CA ILE A 7 12.15 -20.52 -12.23
C ILE A 7 13.50 -20.73 -12.92
N ARG A 8 14.04 -19.67 -13.53
CA ARG A 8 15.46 -19.62 -13.86
C ARG A 8 16.20 -19.29 -12.58
N THR A 9 16.60 -20.33 -11.85
CA THR A 9 17.67 -20.24 -10.86
C THR A 9 19.00 -20.39 -11.59
N ASP A 10 19.61 -19.28 -11.96
CA ASP A 10 21.02 -19.19 -12.24
C ASP A 10 21.80 -19.21 -10.91
N ALA A 11 22.52 -20.32 -10.70
CA ALA A 11 23.40 -20.52 -9.57
C ALA A 11 24.59 -19.55 -9.64
N THR A 12 24.43 -18.34 -9.09
CA THR A 12 25.48 -17.43 -8.52
C THR A 12 24.92 -16.09 -8.01
N SER A 13 23.59 -15.92 -7.92
CA SER A 13 22.98 -14.67 -7.44
C SER A 13 21.91 -15.01 -6.41
N THR A 14 22.09 -14.63 -5.14
CA THR A 14 20.94 -14.67 -4.21
C THR A 14 19.89 -13.72 -4.78
N PRO A 15 18.65 -14.16 -5.06
CA PRO A 15 17.69 -13.29 -5.73
C PRO A 15 17.33 -12.14 -4.79
N GLU A 16 17.94 -10.97 -4.99
CA GLU A 16 17.51 -9.73 -4.35
C GLU A 16 16.08 -9.37 -4.77
N THR A 17 15.58 -9.97 -5.85
CA THR A 17 14.23 -9.81 -6.37
C THR A 17 13.55 -11.16 -6.55
N LEU A 18 12.33 -11.29 -6.04
CA LEU A 18 11.49 -12.45 -6.23
C LEU A 18 10.09 -12.02 -6.70
N ASP A 19 9.66 -12.54 -7.84
CA ASP A 19 8.33 -12.33 -8.39
C ASP A 19 7.51 -13.62 -8.35
N LEU A 20 6.42 -13.58 -7.59
CA LEU A 20 5.42 -14.62 -7.45
C LEU A 20 4.03 -14.11 -7.86
N SER A 21 3.95 -12.96 -8.55
CA SER A 21 2.68 -12.38 -8.93
C SER A 21 1.91 -13.28 -9.90
N ARG A 22 0.57 -13.26 -9.77
CA ARG A 22 -0.34 -14.09 -10.57
C ARG A 22 -0.07 -15.60 -10.45
N THR A 23 0.40 -16.03 -9.28
CA THR A 23 0.53 -17.44 -8.90
C THR A 23 -0.57 -17.82 -7.90
N MET A 24 -0.69 -19.13 -7.62
CA MET A 24 -1.57 -19.65 -6.57
C MET A 24 -0.85 -19.80 -5.22
N THR A 25 0.25 -19.07 -5.02
CA THR A 25 1.01 -19.13 -3.77
C THR A 25 0.17 -18.61 -2.61
N THR A 26 0.05 -19.43 -1.57
CA THR A 26 -0.57 -19.06 -0.28
C THR A 26 0.45 -19.08 0.85
N ASP A 27 1.35 -20.06 0.83
CA ASP A 27 2.39 -20.26 1.84
C ASP A 27 3.69 -19.59 1.42
N LEU A 28 4.23 -18.75 2.31
CA LEU A 28 5.47 -18.01 2.13
C LEU A 28 6.61 -18.52 3.03
N CYS A 29 6.46 -19.67 3.71
CA CYS A 29 7.47 -20.20 4.64
C CYS A 29 8.85 -20.42 4.00
N PHE A 30 8.91 -20.64 2.69
CA PHE A 30 10.18 -20.77 1.96
C PHE A 30 10.98 -19.46 1.87
N LEU A 31 10.38 -18.32 2.24
CA LEU A 31 11.08 -17.03 2.35
C LEU A 31 11.82 -16.87 3.68
N ALA A 32 11.58 -17.75 4.66
CA ALA A 32 12.27 -17.68 5.94
C ALA A 32 13.79 -17.83 5.73
N GLY A 33 14.57 -16.84 6.17
CA GLY A 33 16.02 -16.79 5.99
C GLY A 33 16.51 -16.24 4.64
N CYS A 34 15.61 -15.70 3.80
CA CYS A 34 16.00 -14.93 2.61
C CYS A 34 16.45 -13.51 2.98
N ASP A 35 17.47 -13.39 3.81
CA ASP A 35 17.89 -12.14 4.46
C ASP A 35 18.40 -11.06 3.49
N THR A 36 18.67 -11.44 2.23
CA THR A 36 19.13 -10.53 1.17
C THR A 36 18.02 -10.09 0.21
N LEU A 37 16.77 -10.55 0.40
CA LEU A 37 15.66 -10.20 -0.49
C LEU A 37 15.31 -8.71 -0.32
N ARG A 38 15.37 -7.95 -1.41
CA ARG A 38 15.09 -6.50 -1.47
C ARG A 38 13.74 -6.19 -2.10
N VAL A 39 13.30 -7.01 -3.06
CA VAL A 39 12.07 -6.81 -3.82
C VAL A 39 11.24 -8.08 -3.81
N LEU A 40 10.00 -7.98 -3.34
CA LEU A 40 9.05 -9.09 -3.31
C LEU A 40 7.74 -8.66 -3.97
N ASN A 41 7.38 -9.35 -5.05
CA ASN A 41 6.10 -9.14 -5.74
C ASN A 41 5.17 -10.33 -5.51
N LEU A 42 4.08 -10.11 -4.78
CA LEU A 42 3.03 -11.07 -4.45
C LEU A 42 1.68 -10.66 -5.05
N ALA A 43 1.66 -9.71 -5.98
CA ALA A 43 0.40 -9.18 -6.49
C ALA A 43 -0.46 -10.25 -7.18
N ASN A 44 -1.78 -10.19 -7.02
CA ASN A 44 -2.73 -11.15 -7.59
C ASN A 44 -2.44 -12.59 -7.10
N THR A 45 -2.24 -12.76 -5.80
CA THR A 45 -2.08 -14.07 -5.15
C THR A 45 -3.06 -14.19 -3.99
N PRO A 46 -3.46 -15.41 -3.60
CA PRO A 46 -4.35 -15.62 -2.46
C PRO A 46 -3.68 -15.47 -1.08
N VAL A 47 -2.47 -14.89 -0.99
CA VAL A 47 -1.77 -14.67 0.28
C VAL A 47 -2.59 -13.79 1.22
N ASP A 48 -2.72 -14.22 2.47
CA ASP A 48 -3.34 -13.48 3.58
C ASP A 48 -2.41 -13.36 4.80
N ASP A 49 -1.51 -14.33 5.01
CA ASP A 49 -0.52 -14.33 6.08
C ASP A 49 0.85 -13.79 5.66
N LEU A 50 1.29 -12.72 6.33
CA LEU A 50 2.60 -12.10 6.12
C LEU A 50 3.62 -12.48 7.20
N SER A 51 3.29 -13.37 8.15
CA SER A 51 4.19 -13.81 9.21
C SER A 51 5.56 -14.28 8.71
N PRO A 52 5.67 -14.99 7.57
CA PRO A 52 6.97 -15.40 7.02
C PRO A 52 7.88 -14.23 6.59
N LEU A 53 7.35 -13.00 6.42
CA LEU A 53 8.12 -11.83 6.04
C LEU A 53 8.84 -11.15 7.21
N LEU A 54 8.57 -11.55 8.46
CA LEU A 54 9.06 -10.87 9.67
C LEU A 54 10.58 -10.73 9.75
N GLY A 55 11.33 -11.63 9.12
CA GLY A 55 12.80 -11.65 9.09
C GLY A 55 13.43 -10.92 7.90
N LEU A 56 12.66 -10.46 6.91
CA LEU A 56 13.18 -9.90 5.65
C LEU A 56 13.59 -8.43 5.80
N GLU A 57 14.42 -8.10 6.79
CA GLU A 57 14.71 -6.70 7.15
C GLU A 57 15.39 -5.89 6.02
N ALA A 58 15.98 -6.56 5.02
CA ALA A 58 16.54 -5.93 3.82
C ALA A 58 15.49 -5.54 2.75
N LEU A 59 14.21 -5.89 2.95
CA LEU A 59 13.15 -5.64 1.98
C LEU A 59 12.88 -4.14 1.81
N GLU A 60 12.93 -3.67 0.57
CA GLU A 60 12.74 -2.28 0.17
C GLU A 60 11.44 -2.06 -0.60
N VAL A 61 11.01 -3.08 -1.36
CA VAL A 61 9.81 -3.02 -2.18
C VAL A 61 8.96 -4.25 -1.92
N LEU A 62 7.71 -4.02 -1.51
CA LEU A 62 6.71 -5.06 -1.30
C LEU A 62 5.43 -4.72 -2.05
N ASN A 63 5.07 -5.58 -2.99
CA ASN A 63 3.81 -5.47 -3.72
C ASN A 63 2.83 -6.57 -3.30
N LEU A 64 1.74 -6.16 -2.66
CA LEU A 64 0.64 -7.01 -2.19
C LEU A 64 -0.68 -6.65 -2.89
N HIS A 65 -0.62 -5.98 -4.04
CA HIS A 65 -1.83 -5.55 -4.75
C HIS A 65 -2.71 -6.75 -5.13
N ASP A 66 -4.02 -6.65 -4.86
CA ASP A 66 -4.99 -7.73 -5.13
C ASP A 66 -4.60 -9.03 -4.41
N THR A 67 -4.43 -8.93 -3.10
CA THR A 67 -4.21 -10.07 -2.17
C THR A 67 -5.23 -10.02 -1.04
N GLU A 68 -5.30 -11.09 -0.24
CA GLU A 68 -6.29 -11.23 0.83
C GLU A 68 -5.79 -10.73 2.20
N VAL A 69 -4.63 -10.08 2.21
CA VAL A 69 -3.99 -9.52 3.40
C VAL A 69 -4.91 -8.53 4.11
N PHE A 70 -5.02 -8.68 5.42
CA PHE A 70 -5.75 -7.78 6.31
C PHE A 70 -4.91 -7.29 7.50
N ASP A 71 -3.87 -8.04 7.89
CA ASP A 71 -2.96 -7.70 8.99
C ASP A 71 -1.56 -7.35 8.48
N LEU A 72 -1.10 -6.15 8.83
CA LEU A 72 0.24 -5.64 8.47
C LEU A 72 1.25 -5.76 9.62
N THR A 73 0.84 -6.29 10.78
CA THR A 73 1.70 -6.45 11.96
C THR A 73 3.05 -7.13 11.66
N PRO A 74 3.12 -8.17 10.80
CA PRO A 74 4.39 -8.80 10.44
C PRO A 74 5.40 -7.85 9.78
N LEU A 75 4.95 -6.75 9.17
CA LEU A 75 5.83 -5.78 8.50
C LEU A 75 6.60 -4.87 9.47
N ARG A 76 6.30 -4.89 10.78
CA ARG A 76 6.84 -3.94 11.78
C ARG A 76 8.37 -3.79 11.78
N ARG A 77 9.10 -4.84 11.38
CA ARG A 77 10.57 -4.87 11.39
C ARG A 77 11.21 -4.42 10.06
N LEU A 78 10.42 -4.23 9.01
CA LEU A 78 10.90 -3.90 7.67
C LEU A 78 11.29 -2.41 7.55
N ARG A 79 12.29 -1.99 8.32
CA ARG A 79 12.68 -0.58 8.43
C ARG A 79 13.25 0.01 7.14
N ASN A 80 13.70 -0.84 6.22
CA ASN A 80 14.21 -0.45 4.91
C ASN A 80 13.11 -0.39 3.83
N LEU A 81 11.84 -0.66 4.18
CA LEU A 81 10.76 -0.65 3.21
C LEU A 81 10.47 0.77 2.73
N ARG A 82 10.64 0.99 1.42
CA ARG A 82 10.47 2.28 0.72
C ARG A 82 9.18 2.32 -0.08
N VAL A 83 8.79 1.20 -0.68
CA VAL A 83 7.59 1.10 -1.49
C VAL A 83 6.70 -0.02 -0.97
N LEU A 84 5.46 0.32 -0.64
CA LEU A 84 4.44 -0.63 -0.20
C LEU A 84 3.16 -0.45 -1.01
N CYS A 85 2.80 -1.48 -1.77
CA CYS A 85 1.55 -1.49 -2.54
C CYS A 85 0.53 -2.43 -1.87
N LEU A 86 -0.57 -1.87 -1.39
CA LEU A 86 -1.66 -2.59 -0.70
C LEU A 86 -3.00 -2.44 -1.43
N GLY A 87 -2.98 -2.00 -2.69
CA GLY A 87 -4.20 -1.75 -3.43
C GLY A 87 -5.07 -3.01 -3.53
N ARG A 88 -6.39 -2.87 -3.39
CA ARG A 88 -7.35 -4.01 -3.40
C ARG A 88 -7.00 -5.13 -2.40
N THR A 89 -6.55 -4.75 -1.20
CA THR A 89 -6.41 -5.68 -0.06
C THR A 89 -7.54 -5.49 0.94
N ARG A 90 -7.62 -6.36 1.94
CA ARG A 90 -8.59 -6.28 3.05
C ARG A 90 -8.09 -5.44 4.23
N VAL A 91 -7.00 -4.68 4.03
CA VAL A 91 -6.42 -3.82 5.07
C VAL A 91 -7.40 -2.72 5.45
N ARG A 92 -7.61 -2.57 6.77
CA ARG A 92 -8.34 -1.44 7.37
C ARG A 92 -7.46 -0.59 8.29
N SER A 93 -6.54 -1.23 9.03
CA SER A 93 -5.66 -0.55 9.97
C SER A 93 -4.26 -0.41 9.39
N ILE A 94 -3.75 0.81 9.36
CA ILE A 94 -2.38 1.15 8.95
C ILE A 94 -1.52 1.68 10.10
N ALA A 95 -1.93 1.42 11.35
CA ALA A 95 -1.22 1.90 12.54
C ALA A 95 0.27 1.51 12.57
N ILE A 96 0.59 0.34 12.01
CA ILE A 96 1.96 -0.18 11.96
C ILE A 96 2.90 0.62 11.06
N LEU A 97 2.35 1.37 10.08
CA LEU A 97 3.18 2.12 9.13
C LEU A 97 4.03 3.19 9.82
N ALA A 98 3.61 3.68 10.99
CA ALA A 98 4.41 4.58 11.83
C ALA A 98 5.77 3.97 12.28
N ALA A 99 5.93 2.65 12.18
CA ALA A 99 7.18 1.94 12.45
C ALA A 99 8.07 1.73 11.21
N LEU A 100 7.66 2.21 10.03
CA LEU A 100 8.38 2.08 8.75
C LEU A 100 8.96 3.44 8.35
N PRO A 101 10.11 3.85 8.92
CA PRO A 101 10.62 5.22 8.76
C PRO A 101 11.04 5.56 7.34
N SER A 102 11.42 4.56 6.53
CA SER A 102 11.95 4.74 5.17
C SER A 102 10.86 4.76 4.09
N LEU A 103 9.58 4.72 4.45
CA LEU A 103 8.50 4.60 3.48
C LEU A 103 8.36 5.89 2.66
N GLU A 104 8.49 5.76 1.34
CA GLU A 104 8.46 6.85 0.35
C GLU A 104 7.17 6.82 -0.47
N ILE A 105 6.72 5.63 -0.86
CA ILE A 105 5.54 5.42 -1.70
C ILE A 105 4.61 4.42 -1.03
N LEU A 106 3.36 4.83 -0.86
CA LEU A 106 2.30 4.01 -0.29
C LEU A 106 1.07 4.01 -1.20
N ASP A 107 0.63 2.82 -1.61
CA ASP A 107 -0.63 2.63 -2.32
C ASP A 107 -1.65 1.92 -1.44
N LEU A 108 -2.75 2.62 -1.12
CA LEU A 108 -3.90 2.11 -0.36
C LEU A 108 -5.16 2.04 -1.23
N SER A 109 -5.03 2.15 -2.56
CA SER A 109 -6.19 2.26 -3.46
C SER A 109 -7.17 1.10 -3.28
N HIS A 110 -8.47 1.40 -3.21
CA HIS A 110 -9.51 0.40 -3.00
C HIS A 110 -9.32 -0.46 -1.74
N THR A 111 -8.85 0.14 -0.65
CA THR A 111 -8.86 -0.46 0.69
C THR A 111 -9.95 0.19 1.56
N ALA A 112 -10.21 -0.39 2.73
CA ALA A 112 -11.21 0.12 3.68
C ALA A 112 -10.58 1.00 4.79
N VAL A 113 -9.40 1.59 4.53
CA VAL A 113 -8.70 2.46 5.48
C VAL A 113 -9.47 3.78 5.65
N ASP A 114 -9.73 4.16 6.91
CA ASP A 114 -10.45 5.38 7.29
C ASP A 114 -9.57 6.37 8.08
N ASP A 115 -8.52 5.88 8.73
CA ASP A 115 -7.63 6.67 9.60
C ASP A 115 -6.22 6.86 9.02
N LEU A 116 -5.91 8.09 8.62
CA LEU A 116 -4.62 8.49 8.07
C LEU A 116 -3.63 9.04 9.11
N ARG A 117 -4.00 9.11 10.40
CA ARG A 117 -3.11 9.60 11.48
C ARG A 117 -1.73 8.91 11.55
N PRO A 118 -1.59 7.61 11.25
CA PRO A 118 -0.28 6.96 11.22
C PRO A 118 0.70 7.57 10.20
N LEU A 119 0.21 8.21 9.13
CA LEU A 119 1.03 8.78 8.06
C LEU A 119 1.58 10.18 8.38
N ARG A 120 1.03 10.85 9.40
CA ARG A 120 1.34 12.26 9.73
C ARG A 120 2.82 12.55 9.92
N LYS A 121 3.57 11.58 10.47
CA LYS A 121 4.97 11.75 10.89
C LYS A 121 5.96 10.89 10.11
N LEU A 122 5.54 10.29 8.98
CA LEU A 122 6.48 9.55 8.14
C LEU A 122 7.47 10.54 7.51
N PRO A 123 8.77 10.40 7.79
CA PRO A 123 9.76 11.44 7.48
C PRO A 123 10.16 11.47 6.01
N HIS A 124 9.78 10.46 5.22
CA HIS A 124 10.18 10.32 3.82
C HIS A 124 8.99 10.03 2.88
N LEU A 125 7.74 10.05 3.36
CA LEU A 125 6.58 9.72 2.52
C LEU A 125 6.33 10.83 1.50
N GLU A 126 6.53 10.54 0.22
CA GLU A 126 6.42 11.48 -0.90
C GLU A 126 5.14 11.28 -1.70
N ARG A 127 4.70 10.02 -1.87
CA ARG A 127 3.54 9.66 -2.69
C ARG A 127 2.57 8.78 -1.96
N LEU A 128 1.30 9.17 -2.01
CA LEU A 128 0.20 8.45 -1.41
C LEU A 128 -0.93 8.25 -2.42
N HIS A 129 -1.33 7.01 -2.67
CA HIS A 129 -2.47 6.69 -3.51
C HIS A 129 -3.66 6.24 -2.66
N LEU A 130 -4.76 6.97 -2.73
CA LEU A 130 -6.01 6.71 -2.02
C LEU A 130 -7.16 6.44 -2.98
N THR A 131 -6.87 6.09 -4.23
CA THR A 131 -7.88 5.96 -5.29
C THR A 131 -8.99 4.99 -4.87
N GLY A 132 -10.25 5.41 -4.89
CA GLY A 132 -11.39 4.56 -4.53
C GLY A 132 -11.39 4.07 -3.08
N CYS A 133 -10.79 4.82 -2.15
CA CYS A 133 -10.98 4.61 -0.71
C CYS A 133 -12.26 5.32 -0.27
N ASP A 134 -13.36 4.58 -0.17
CA ASP A 134 -14.70 5.14 0.07
C ASP A 134 -14.92 5.62 1.52
N GLU A 135 -14.10 5.14 2.47
CA GLU A 135 -14.26 5.45 3.90
C GLU A 135 -13.44 6.67 4.35
N ILE A 136 -12.62 7.26 3.48
CA ILE A 136 -11.80 8.42 3.81
C ILE A 136 -12.64 9.70 3.73
N LEU A 137 -12.75 10.39 4.86
CA LEU A 137 -13.47 11.67 4.98
C LEU A 137 -12.58 12.82 5.50
N ASP A 138 -11.40 12.50 6.03
CA ASP A 138 -10.52 13.47 6.71
C ASP A 138 -9.06 13.36 6.25
N LEU A 139 -8.59 14.42 5.61
CA LEU A 139 -7.20 14.60 5.17
C LEU A 139 -6.38 15.47 6.12
N GLU A 140 -6.99 16.03 7.18
CA GLU A 140 -6.28 16.83 8.18
C GLU A 140 -5.06 16.11 8.79
N PRO A 141 -5.07 14.78 9.01
CA PRO A 141 -3.89 14.08 9.48
C PRO A 141 -2.67 14.20 8.56
N LEU A 142 -2.87 14.45 7.25
CA LEU A 142 -1.80 14.65 6.28
C LEU A 142 -1.27 16.09 6.25
N ALA A 143 -1.99 17.04 6.85
CA ALA A 143 -1.67 18.47 6.71
C ALA A 143 -0.33 18.88 7.34
N ASP A 144 0.17 18.09 8.31
CA ASP A 144 1.47 18.30 8.96
C ASP A 144 2.61 17.46 8.35
N ASN A 145 2.29 16.56 7.41
CA ASN A 145 3.31 15.81 6.69
C ASN A 145 4.12 16.80 5.81
N ARG A 146 5.46 16.75 5.95
CA ARG A 146 6.37 17.73 5.31
C ARG A 146 6.99 17.24 4.01
N THR A 147 6.86 15.96 3.70
CA THR A 147 7.51 15.34 2.54
C THR A 147 6.53 14.94 1.44
N LEU A 148 5.23 14.87 1.74
CA LEU A 148 4.22 14.53 0.73
C LEU A 148 4.21 15.54 -0.40
N GLU A 149 4.43 15.04 -1.61
CA GLU A 149 4.42 15.82 -2.84
C GLU A 149 3.18 15.50 -3.68
N HIS A 150 2.70 14.25 -3.61
CA HIS A 150 1.63 13.73 -4.45
C HIS A 150 0.61 12.92 -3.66
N VAL A 151 -0.67 13.27 -3.79
CA VAL A 151 -1.78 12.49 -3.24
C VAL A 151 -2.82 12.26 -4.34
N ASP A 152 -3.12 11.00 -4.61
CA ASP A 152 -4.17 10.61 -5.55
C ASP A 152 -5.48 10.32 -4.80
N LEU A 153 -6.51 11.10 -5.11
CA LEU A 153 -7.84 11.10 -4.50
C LEU A 153 -8.94 10.73 -5.51
N ARG A 154 -8.59 10.19 -6.67
CA ARG A 154 -9.60 9.81 -7.67
C ARG A 154 -10.59 8.83 -7.07
N PHE A 155 -11.88 9.08 -7.29
CA PHE A 155 -12.97 8.24 -6.76
C PHE A 155 -13.06 8.17 -5.23
N VAL A 156 -12.40 9.07 -4.49
CA VAL A 156 -12.67 9.26 -3.05
C VAL A 156 -13.92 10.14 -2.90
N PRO A 157 -14.89 9.81 -2.04
CA PRO A 157 -16.09 10.60 -1.86
C PRO A 157 -15.78 11.96 -1.21
N GLY A 158 -16.28 13.04 -1.82
CA GLY A 158 -16.12 14.41 -1.31
C GLY A 158 -17.41 15.00 -0.73
N PRO A 159 -17.34 16.13 -0.01
CA PRO A 159 -16.13 16.92 0.28
C PRO A 159 -15.27 16.34 1.42
N LEU A 160 -13.94 16.47 1.31
CA LEU A 160 -12.98 15.98 2.32
C LEU A 160 -12.55 17.08 3.28
N ARG A 161 -12.53 16.77 4.59
CA ARG A 161 -11.99 17.70 5.58
C ARG A 161 -10.48 17.89 5.36
N GLY A 162 -10.00 19.14 5.40
CA GLY A 162 -8.58 19.46 5.26
C GLY A 162 -8.05 19.46 3.81
N GLU A 163 -8.88 19.15 2.81
CA GLU A 163 -8.48 19.07 1.39
C GLU A 163 -7.87 20.39 0.88
N GLU A 164 -8.55 21.52 1.09
CA GLU A 164 -8.07 22.84 0.65
C GLU A 164 -6.75 23.22 1.33
N ARG A 165 -6.58 22.84 2.60
CA ARG A 165 -5.33 23.09 3.32
C ARG A 165 -4.19 22.26 2.74
N LEU A 166 -4.45 20.99 2.42
CA LEU A 166 -3.47 20.08 1.83
C LEU A 166 -3.09 20.49 0.39
N SER A 167 -4.06 20.89 -0.42
CA SER A 167 -3.86 21.26 -1.84
C SER A 167 -2.98 22.49 -2.05
N ARG A 168 -2.84 23.35 -1.04
CA ARG A 168 -1.92 24.50 -1.07
C ARG A 168 -0.44 24.11 -1.11
N ARG A 169 -0.11 22.86 -0.76
CA ARG A 169 1.28 22.37 -0.68
C ARG A 169 1.52 21.10 -1.47
N VAL A 170 0.51 20.24 -1.59
CA VAL A 170 0.63 18.90 -2.17
C VAL A 170 -0.14 18.85 -3.48
N ARG A 171 0.41 18.21 -4.51
CA ARG A 171 -0.31 17.97 -5.75
C ARG A 171 -1.40 16.93 -5.50
N LEU A 172 -2.65 17.38 -5.49
CA LEU A 172 -3.82 16.50 -5.44
C LEU A 172 -4.24 16.10 -6.85
N VAL A 173 -4.46 14.80 -7.07
CA VAL A 173 -5.12 14.28 -8.28
C VAL A 173 -6.54 13.89 -7.91
N THR A 174 -7.52 14.65 -8.39
CA THR A 174 -8.94 14.40 -8.13
C THR A 174 -9.63 13.98 -9.42
N SER A 175 -10.66 13.14 -9.32
CA SER A 175 -11.56 12.91 -10.46
C SER A 175 -12.39 14.18 -10.73
N THR A 176 -12.55 14.56 -11.99
CA THR A 176 -13.35 15.74 -12.41
C THR A 176 -14.86 15.56 -12.18
N LEU A 177 -15.31 14.36 -11.81
CA LEU A 177 -16.70 14.04 -11.55
C LEU A 177 -17.08 14.50 -10.15
N ARG A 178 -17.62 15.73 -10.04
CA ARG A 178 -18.45 16.08 -8.88
C ARG A 178 -19.56 15.03 -8.77
N PRO A 179 -19.84 14.46 -7.58
CA PRO A 179 -20.95 13.54 -7.43
C PRO A 179 -22.23 14.24 -7.90
N VAL A 180 -22.90 13.66 -8.90
CA VAL A 180 -24.26 14.03 -9.26
C VAL A 180 -25.09 13.77 -8.02
N ARG A 181 -25.67 14.82 -7.43
CA ARG A 181 -26.66 14.67 -6.36
C ARG A 181 -27.67 13.65 -6.87
N ARG A 182 -27.80 12.51 -6.20
CA ARG A 182 -28.98 11.67 -6.38
C ARG A 182 -30.14 12.48 -5.81
N GLU A 183 -30.79 13.28 -6.67
CA GLU A 183 -32.15 13.70 -6.42
C GLU A 183 -32.97 12.42 -6.30
N SER A 184 -33.34 12.14 -5.07
CA SER A 184 -34.37 11.18 -4.71
C SER A 184 -35.65 11.58 -5.44
N ALA A 185 -35.93 10.91 -6.56
CA ALA A 185 -37.27 10.86 -7.12
C ALA A 185 -38.11 10.01 -6.17
N VAL A 186 -38.76 10.69 -5.23
CA VAL A 186 -40.00 10.24 -4.62
C VAL A 186 -41.10 10.99 -5.38
N ASP A 187 -41.79 10.27 -6.27
CA ASP A 187 -43.25 10.28 -6.43
C ASP A 187 -43.65 9.24 -7.49
#